data_AF-A0A7J3QZR1-F1
#
_entry.id   AF-A0A7J3QZR1-F1
#
_cell.length_a   1.000
_cell.length_b   1.000
_cell.length_c   1.000
_cell.angle_alpha   90.00
_cell.angle_beta   90.00
_cell.angle_gamma   90.00
#
_symmetry.space_group_name_H-M   'P 1'
#
loop_
_entity.id
_entity.type
_entity.pdbx_description
1 polymer ?
#
loop_
_entity_poly.entity_id
_entity_poly.type
_entity_poly.pdbx_seq_one_letter_code
_entity_poly.pdbx_strand_id
1 'polypeptide(L)' 'LRLLIAFLIAFAVALPLLWLAGFIALAVSVLASFILVLIAHRNFNGITGDVLGATNELARMTSLIAMVAMLR' A
#
# COMPACT_ATOMS: atom_id res chain seq x y z
N LEU A 1 15.39 -2.88 -8.43
CA LEU A 1 14.68 -3.58 -9.53
C LEU A 1 13.41 -4.30 -9.07
N ARG A 2 13.46 -5.17 -8.04
CA ARG A 2 12.27 -5.92 -7.56
C ARG A 2 11.05 -5.05 -7.22
N LEU A 3 11.26 -3.96 -6.48
CA LEU A 3 10.19 -3.00 -6.14
C LEU A 3 9.59 -2.30 -7.37
N LEU A 4 10.43 -1.92 -8.33
CA LEU A 4 9.97 -1.31 -9.58
C LEU A 4 9.08 -2.27 -10.36
N ILE A 5 9.48 -3.54 -10.48
CA ILE A 5 8.68 -4.57 -11.15
C ILE A 5 7.35 -4.78 -10.43
N ALA A 6 7.35 -4.91 -9.10
CA ALA A 6 6.12 -5.06 -8.33
C ALA A 6 5.17 -3.86 -8.51
N PHE A 7 5.73 -2.64 -8.52
CA PHE A 7 4.98 -1.41 -8.74
C PHE A 7 4.35 -1.37 -10.15
N LEU A 8 5.12 -1.74 -11.18
CA LEU A 8 4.64 -1.81 -12.56
C LEU A 8 3.52 -2.84 -12.72
N ILE A 9 3.65 -4.02 -12.11
CA ILE A 9 2.60 -5.05 -12.13
C ILE A 9 1.33 -4.54 -11.46
N ALA A 10 1.45 -3.92 -10.27
CA ALA A 10 0.32 -3.37 -9.55
C ALA A 10 -0.43 -2.31 -10.38
N PHE A 11 0.31 -1.40 -11.00
CA PHE A 11 -0.26 -0.36 -11.87
C PHE A 11 -0.89 -0.91 -13.14
N ALA A 12 -0.24 -1.89 -13.78
CA ALA A 12 -0.75 -2.55 -14.98
C ALA A 12 -2.10 -3.24 -14.75
N VAL A 13 -2.35 -3.72 -13.54
CA VAL A 13 -3.65 -4.31 -13.15
C VAL A 13 -4.64 -3.22 -12.70
N ALA A 14 -4.22 -2.29 -11.84
CA ALA A 14 -5.14 -1.35 -11.20
C ALA A 14 -5.68 -0.28 -12.16
N LEU A 15 -4.86 0.26 -13.07
CA LEU A 15 -5.28 1.32 -13.99
C LEU A 15 -6.41 0.90 -14.96
N PRO A 16 -6.32 -0.22 -15.69
CA PRO A 16 -7.39 -0.60 -16.62
C PRO A 16 -8.69 -1.02 -15.90
N LEU A 17 -8.60 -1.58 -14.69
CA LEU A 17 -9.77 -2.05 -13.95
C LEU A 17 -10.49 -0.94 -13.17
N LEU A 18 -9.73 -0.03 -12.57
CA LEU A 18 -10.24 0.93 -11.58
C LEU A 18 -9.89 2.39 -11.90
N TRP A 19 -9.16 2.62 -13.00
CA TRP A 19 -8.79 3.96 -13.49
C TRP A 19 -8.13 4.83 -12.39
N LEU A 20 -8.61 6.06 -12.21
CA LEU A 20 -8.08 6.98 -11.19
C LEU A 20 -8.26 6.44 -9.76
N ALA A 21 -9.35 5.72 -9.47
CA ALA A 21 -9.56 5.13 -8.15
C ALA A 21 -8.49 4.08 -7.83
N GLY A 22 -8.10 3.27 -8.81
CA GLY A 22 -7.01 2.31 -8.68
C GLY A 22 -5.66 2.98 -8.40
N PHE A 23 -5.36 4.08 -9.10
CA PHE A 23 -4.16 4.88 -8.86
C PHE A 23 -4.10 5.40 -7.41
N ILE A 24 -5.19 6.02 -6.94
CA ILE A 24 -5.27 6.58 -5.59
C ILE A 24 -5.17 5.47 -4.53
N ALA A 25 -5.84 4.33 -4.74
CA ALA A 25 -5.76 3.19 -3.82
C ALA A 25 -4.33 2.64 -3.68
N LEU A 26 -3.58 2.56 -4.78
CA LEU A 26 -2.16 2.16 -4.74
C LEU A 26 -1.29 3.21 -4.04
N ALA A 27 -1.47 4.50 -4.36
CA ALA A 27 -0.70 5.56 -3.74
C ALA A 27 -0.89 5.61 -2.21
N VAL A 28 -2.14 5.50 -1.75
CA VAL A 28 -2.49 5.52 -0.32
C VAL A 28 -1.93 4.30 0.41
N SER A 29 -2.02 3.10 -0.18
CA SER A 29 -1.49 1.88 0.45
C SER A 29 0.04 1.87 0.56
N VAL A 30 0.74 2.41 -0.45
CA VAL A 30 2.20 2.60 -0.41
C VAL A 30 2.60 3.63 0.65
N LEU A 31 1.88 4.76 0.73
CA LEU A 31 2.10 5.76 1.79
C LEU A 31 1.90 5.17 3.19
N ALA A 32 0.83 4.41 3.39
CA ALA A 32 0.57 3.71 4.66
C ALA A 32 1.72 2.75 5.02
N SER A 33 2.22 2.01 4.03
CA SER A 33 3.35 1.09 4.22
C SER A 33 4.63 1.83 4.62
N PHE A 34 4.93 2.97 4.01
CA PHE A 34 6.08 3.79 4.41
C PHE A 34 5.96 4.35 5.83
N ILE A 35 4.76 4.79 6.23
CA ILE A 35 4.50 5.25 7.60
C ILE A 35 4.77 4.11 8.59
N LEU A 36 4.33 2.88 8.30
CA LEU A 36 4.58 1.73 9.17
C LEU A 36 6.05 1.35 9.24
N VAL A 37 6.79 1.39 8.12
CA VAL A 37 8.23 1.16 8.13
C VAL A 37 8.96 2.20 8.99
N LEU A 38 8.54 3.48 8.92
CA LEU A 38 9.10 4.53 9.77
C LEU A 38 8.81 4.25 11.26
N ILE A 39 7.56 3.90 11.60
CA ILE A 39 7.18 3.54 12.96
C ILE A 39 7.99 2.33 13.44
N ALA A 40 8.17 1.32 12.60
CA ALA A 40 8.88 0.11 12.94
C ALA A 40 10.36 0.38 13.23
N HIS A 41 11.03 1.17 12.40
CA HIS A 41 12.40 1.58 12.65
C HIS A 41 12.54 2.38 13.95
N ARG A 42 11.58 3.23 14.29
CA ARG A 42 11.62 4.02 15.53
C ARG A 42 11.37 3.22 16.80
N ASN A 43 10.49 2.21 16.76
CA ASN A 43 10.06 1.49 17.95
C ASN A 43 10.77 0.15 18.16
N PHE A 44 11.08 -0.55 17.06
CA PHE A 44 11.61 -1.91 17.10
C PHE A 44 13.03 -2.02 16.52
N ASN A 45 13.64 -0.89 16.16
CA ASN A 45 14.98 -0.81 15.56
C ASN A 45 15.13 -1.64 14.26
N GLY A 46 14.01 -1.88 13.55
CA GLY A 46 13.97 -2.77 12.39
C GLY A 46 12.54 -3.17 12.00
N ILE A 47 12.44 -4.09 11.04
CA ILE A 47 11.17 -4.64 10.57
C ILE A 47 11.05 -6.09 11.04
N THR A 48 10.05 -6.38 11.87
CA THR A 48 9.74 -7.74 12.33
C THR A 48 8.68 -8.41 11.44
N GLY A 49 8.51 -9.73 11.58
CA GLY A 49 7.44 -10.45 10.88
C GLY A 49 6.03 -9.91 11.21
N ASP A 50 5.80 -9.53 12.47
CA ASP A 50 4.53 -8.94 12.91
C ASP A 50 4.26 -7.59 12.26
N VAL A 51 5.29 -6.75 12.10
CA VAL A 51 5.20 -5.47 11.40
C VAL A 51 4.86 -5.69 9.92
N LEU A 52 5.46 -6.68 9.27
CA LEU A 52 5.14 -7.02 7.87
C LEU A 52 3.69 -7.51 7.74
N GLY A 53 3.23 -8.35 8.66
CA GLY A 53 1.84 -8.82 8.71
C GLY A 53 0.86 -7.65 8.90
N ALA A 54 1.12 -6.78 9.87
CA ALA A 54 0.32 -5.58 10.12
C ALA A 54 0.33 -4.63 8.91
N THR A 55 1.48 -4.49 8.23
CA THR A 55 1.61 -3.67 7.03
C THR A 55 0.74 -4.18 5.88
N ASN A 56 0.68 -5.50 5.68
CA ASN A 56 -0.17 -6.07 4.64
C ASN A 56 -1.66 -5.84 4.91
N GLU A 57 -2.11 -6.03 6.15
CA GLU A 57 -3.50 -5.76 6.54
C GLU A 57 -3.86 -4.27 6.42
N LEU A 58 -2.97 -3.38 6.85
CA LEU A 58 -3.19 -1.94 6.74
C LEU A 58 -3.13 -1.44 5.29
N ALA A 59 -2.24 -1.97 4.46
CA ALA A 59 -2.19 -1.66 3.03
C ALA A 59 -3.50 -2.05 2.33
N ARG A 60 -4.07 -3.21 2.68
CA ARG A 60 -5.37 -3.66 2.16
C ARG A 60 -6.53 -2.81 2.68
N MET A 61 -6.55 -2.50 3.97
CA MET A 61 -7.60 -1.68 4.56
C MET A 61 -7.60 -0.26 3.97
N THR A 62 -6.43 0.38 3.87
CA THR A 62 -6.31 1.74 3.35
C THR A 62 -6.62 1.83 1.86
N SER A 63 -6.29 0.80 1.06
CA SER A 63 -6.70 0.75 -0.35
C SER A 63 -8.21 0.62 -0.51
N LEU A 64 -8.87 -0.21 0.32
CA LEU A 64 -10.34 -0.32 0.33
C LEU A 64 -11.01 1.00 0.71
N ILE A 65 -10.52 1.67 1.76
CA ILE A 65 -11.04 2.98 2.19
C ILE A 65 -10.89 4.00 1.06
N ALA A 66 -9.73 4.06 0.42
CA ALA A 66 -9.48 4.96 -0.71
C ALA A 66 -10.43 4.68 -1.89
N MET A 67 -10.66 3.40 -2.23
CA MET A 67 -11.62 3.04 -3.27
C MET A 67 -13.04 3.44 -2.91
N VAL A 68 -13.48 3.20 -1.67
CA VAL A 68 -14.80 3.63 -1.21
C VAL A 68 -14.96 5.15 -1.27
N ALA A 69 -13.91 5.91 -0.93
CA ALA A 69 -13.93 7.37 -1.00
C ALA A 69 -13.95 7.91 -2.44
N MET A 70 -13.42 7.17 -3.42
CA MET A 70 -13.37 7.57 -4.83
C MET A 70 -14.57 7.09 -5.65
N LEU A 71 -15.20 5.99 -5.26
CA LEU A 71 -16.32 5.36 -5.97
C LEU A 71 -17.70 5.70 -5.38
N ARG A 72 -17.74 6.41 -4.25
CA ARG A 72 -18.95 7.03 -3.71
C ARG A 72 -19.09 8.46 -4.21
#